data_AF-A0A1C5GZ68-F1
#
_entry.id   AF-A0A1C5GZ68-F1
#
_cell.length_a   1.000
_cell.length_b   1.000
_cell.length_c   1.000
_cell.angle_alpha   90.00
_cell.angle_beta   90.00
_cell.angle_gamma   90.00
#
_symmetry.space_group_name_H-M   'P 1'
#
loop_
_entity.id
_entity.type
_entity.pdbx_description
1 polymer ?
#
loop_
_entity_poly.entity_id
_entity_poly.type
_entity_poly.pdbx_seq_one_letter_code
_entity_poly.pdbx_strand_id
1 'polypeptide(L)'
;MKYVIMSAGADAAHPRPVTDAAGDLVPLAEQDRSRWRGDLIAEGVTLLGQALPHGPVGRYQLQAAIAAVHAEAPTVEATDWLQISILYDMLNRVAPTPFVTLNQAVAVAMAHGPDLGLALLHPLLADPAMRRHHRLHAVRAHLLELVGDPAAAAAHYRTAARLTDSLPEQRYLNRRLARLRQQHPGS
;
A
#
# COMPACT_ATOMS: atom_id res chain seq x y z
N MET A 1 -5.78 -1.83 -9.53
CA MET A 1 -5.72 -1.31 -8.14
C MET A 1 -4.25 -1.33 -7.82
N LYS A 2 -3.63 -0.16 -7.90
CA LYS A 2 -2.20 0.01 -8.16
C LYS A 2 -1.53 0.58 -6.90
N TYR A 3 -1.85 -0.16 -5.83
CA TYR A 3 -1.52 -0.08 -4.40
C TYR A 3 -1.99 1.20 -3.70
N VAL A 4 -3.10 1.02 -2.98
CA VAL A 4 -3.75 1.92 -2.02
C VAL A 4 -2.72 2.83 -1.34
N ILE A 5 -2.77 4.13 -1.65
CA ILE A 5 -2.60 5.27 -0.72
C ILE A 5 -1.83 4.95 0.56
N MET A 6 -0.62 4.45 0.43
CA MET A 6 0.23 4.11 1.56
C MET A 6 1.64 4.49 1.13
N SER A 7 1.87 5.80 1.08
CA SER A 7 3.18 6.29 1.49
C SER A 7 3.45 5.77 2.89
N ALA A 8 4.64 5.20 3.07
CA ALA A 8 5.15 4.67 4.31
C ALA A 8 4.90 5.60 5.51
N GLY A 9 4.58 5.02 6.67
CA GLY A 9 4.76 5.65 7.99
C GLY A 9 3.51 6.29 8.59
N ALA A 10 2.99 5.66 9.65
CA ALA A 10 2.08 6.27 10.61
C ALA A 10 2.85 7.26 11.52
N ASP A 11 3.23 8.43 11.01
CA ASP A 11 3.56 9.63 11.81
C ASP A 11 3.52 10.91 10.94
N ALA A 12 2.78 11.90 11.45
CA ALA A 12 2.65 13.36 11.22
C ALA A 12 3.23 14.14 10.01
N ALA A 13 3.79 13.53 8.96
CA ALA A 13 4.29 14.28 7.79
C ALA A 13 3.95 13.56 6.47
N HIS A 14 2.67 13.27 6.24
CA HIS A 14 2.24 12.68 4.97
C HIS A 14 2.36 13.72 3.84
N PRO A 15 3.12 13.45 2.76
CA PRO A 15 3.03 14.26 1.56
C PRO A 15 1.60 14.23 1.04
N ARG A 16 1.12 15.37 0.51
CA ARG A 16 -0.24 15.45 -0.05
C ARG A 16 -0.38 14.39 -1.15
N PRO A 17 -1.49 13.64 -1.18
CA PRO A 17 -1.71 12.68 -2.25
C PRO A 17 -1.72 13.39 -3.60
N VAL A 18 -1.14 12.75 -4.61
CA VAL A 18 -1.15 13.27 -5.99
C VAL A 18 -2.57 13.17 -6.52
N THR A 19 -3.13 14.31 -6.95
CA THR A 19 -4.42 14.37 -7.62
C THR A 19 -4.28 14.87 -9.05
N ASP A 20 -5.18 14.44 -9.92
CA ASP A 20 -5.31 15.00 -11.26
C ASP A 20 -6.02 16.37 -11.24
N ALA A 21 -6.24 16.94 -12.42
CA ALA A 21 -6.92 18.23 -12.59
C ALA A 21 -8.38 18.24 -12.09
N ALA A 22 -9.02 17.07 -11.97
CA ALA A 22 -10.37 16.92 -11.41
C ALA A 22 -10.35 16.76 -9.87
N GLY A 23 -9.16 16.77 -9.25
CA GLY A 23 -9.00 16.53 -7.82
C GLY A 23 -9.19 15.06 -7.45
N ASP A 24 -9.02 14.15 -8.40
CA ASP A 24 -9.11 12.72 -8.18
C ASP A 24 -7.75 12.12 -7.89
N LEU A 25 -7.72 11.12 -6.99
CA LEU A 25 -6.47 10.45 -6.65
C LEU A 25 -5.85 9.75 -7.85
N VAL A 26 -4.54 9.95 -8.00
CA VAL A 26 -3.68 9.21 -8.90
C VAL A 26 -2.90 8.17 -8.08
N PRO A 27 -3.28 6.88 -8.13
CA PRO A 27 -2.59 5.81 -7.41
C PRO A 27 -1.11 5.74 -7.76
N LEU A 28 -0.28 5.25 -6.84
CA LEU A 28 1.18 5.24 -7.01
C LEU A 28 1.61 4.55 -8.32
N ALA A 29 0.98 3.46 -8.73
CA ALA A 29 1.34 2.79 -9.98
C ALA A 29 0.70 3.37 -11.25
N GLU A 30 -0.09 4.43 -11.11
CA GLU A 30 -0.61 5.24 -12.22
C GLU A 30 0.13 6.59 -12.31
N GLN A 31 1.02 6.89 -11.34
CA GLN A 31 1.88 8.07 -11.41
C GLN A 31 3.00 7.85 -12.41
N ASP A 32 3.29 8.90 -13.17
CA ASP A 32 4.44 8.96 -14.06
C ASP A 32 5.72 9.17 -13.23
N ARG A 33 6.46 8.08 -13.02
CA ARG A 33 7.72 8.08 -12.25
C ARG A 33 8.84 8.84 -12.95
N SER A 34 8.75 9.10 -14.26
CA SER A 34 9.74 9.95 -14.95
C SER A 34 9.70 11.40 -14.45
N ARG A 35 8.61 11.82 -13.82
CA ARG A 35 8.44 13.15 -13.22
C ARG A 35 8.99 13.23 -11.79
N TRP A 36 9.46 12.12 -11.22
CA TRP A 36 10.06 12.12 -9.89
C TRP A 36 11.46 12.74 -9.96
N ARG A 37 11.84 13.44 -8.88
CA ARG A 37 13.17 14.06 -8.74
C ARG A 37 14.21 12.97 -8.49
N GLY A 38 14.71 12.36 -9.56
CA GLY A 38 15.68 11.27 -9.50
C GLY A 38 16.98 11.64 -8.76
N ASP A 39 17.38 12.91 -8.83
CA ASP A 39 18.48 13.47 -8.06
C ASP A 39 18.25 13.41 -6.54
N LEU A 40 17.05 13.78 -6.07
CA LEU A 40 16.67 13.68 -4.66
C LEU A 40 16.50 12.24 -4.20
N ILE A 41 16.04 11.35 -5.08
CA ILE A 41 15.96 9.90 -4.79
C ILE A 41 17.36 9.33 -4.58
N ALA A 42 18.29 9.62 -5.51
CA ALA A 42 19.68 9.14 -5.40
C ALA A 42 20.41 9.72 -4.17
N GLU A 43 20.17 10.99 -3.84
CA GLU A 43 20.67 11.61 -2.61
C GLU A 43 20.13 10.89 -1.37
N GLY A 44 18.82 10.65 -1.30
CA GLY A 44 18.18 9.94 -0.19
C GLY A 44 18.70 8.51 0.00
N VAL A 45 18.90 7.78 -1.10
CA VAL A 45 19.50 6.43 -1.10
C VAL A 45 20.94 6.48 -0.56
N THR A 46 21.73 7.45 -1.00
CA THR A 46 23.12 7.63 -0.55
C THR A 46 23.17 7.91 0.95
N LEU A 47 22.33 8.83 1.45
CA LEU A 47 22.23 9.15 2.87
C LEU A 47 21.79 7.93 3.70
N LEU A 48 20.84 7.15 3.18
CA LEU A 48 20.42 5.92 3.83
C LEU A 48 21.55 4.89 3.90
N GLY A 49 22.29 4.68 2.80
CA GLY A 49 23.45 3.79 2.76
C GLY A 49 24.54 4.18 3.76
N GLN A 50 24.72 5.48 4.00
CA GLN A 50 25.62 5.99 5.03
C GLN A 50 25.06 5.80 6.45
N ALA A 51 23.75 5.89 6.64
CA ALA A 51 23.12 5.75 7.96
C ALA A 51 22.95 4.29 8.42
N LEU A 52 22.76 3.34 7.51
CA LEU A 52 22.48 1.94 7.84
C LEU A 52 23.57 1.24 8.68
N PRO A 53 24.88 1.45 8.45
CA PRO A 53 25.95 0.82 9.25
C PRO A 53 26.07 1.37 10.67
N HIS A 54 25.41 2.49 10.99
CA HIS A 54 25.57 3.18 12.26
C HIS A 54 24.45 2.79 13.24
N GLY A 55 24.82 2.01 14.26
CA GLY A 55 23.92 1.59 15.32
C GLY A 55 22.96 0.46 14.92
N PRO A 56 22.08 0.05 15.84
CA PRO A 56 21.08 -0.98 15.55
C PRO A 56 20.05 -0.45 14.54
N VAL A 57 19.66 -1.30 13.59
CA VAL A 57 18.66 -0.97 12.57
C VAL A 57 17.31 -0.68 13.23
N GLY A 58 16.89 0.58 13.17
CA GLY A 58 15.66 1.08 13.77
C GLY A 58 14.50 1.25 12.78
N ARG A 59 13.31 1.56 13.33
CA ARG A 59 12.06 1.81 12.59
C ARG A 59 12.25 2.74 11.38
N TYR A 60 12.91 3.88 11.59
CA TYR A 60 13.05 4.90 10.54
C TYR A 60 14.02 4.48 9.43
N GLN A 61 15.09 3.75 9.76
CA GLN A 61 16.00 3.19 8.76
C GLN A 61 15.27 2.18 7.87
N LEU A 62 14.43 1.31 8.45
CA LEU A 62 13.64 0.34 7.68
C LEU A 62 12.56 1.00 6.83
N GLN A 63 11.87 2.01 7.37
CA GLN A 63 10.89 2.78 6.59
C GLN A 63 11.55 3.52 5.42
N ALA A 64 12.73 4.11 5.63
CA ALA A 64 13.51 4.75 4.59
C ALA A 64 13.98 3.73 3.53
N ALA A 65 14.41 2.54 3.94
CA ALA A 65 14.78 1.47 3.01
C ALA A 65 13.60 1.01 2.15
N ILE A 66 12.42 0.82 2.75
CA ILE A 66 11.20 0.48 1.98
C ILE A 66 10.87 1.59 0.97
N ALA A 67 10.96 2.85 1.39
CA ALA A 67 10.70 3.99 0.51
C ALA A 67 11.73 4.07 -0.63
N ALA A 68 13.01 3.82 -0.36
CA ALA A 68 14.07 3.80 -1.35
C ALA A 68 13.83 2.74 -2.43
N VAL A 69 13.52 1.49 -2.04
CA VAL A 69 13.23 0.41 -3.00
C VAL A 69 12.03 0.75 -3.89
N HIS A 70 11.00 1.40 -3.34
CA HIS A 70 9.89 1.90 -4.15
C HIS A 70 10.31 3.02 -5.11
N ALA A 71 11.17 3.93 -4.66
CA ALA A 71 11.58 5.11 -5.40
C ALA A 71 12.52 4.80 -6.57
N GLU A 72 13.42 3.83 -6.40
CA GLU A 72 14.41 3.43 -7.42
C GLU A 72 13.76 2.67 -8.59
N ALA A 73 12.64 1.99 -8.36
CA ALA A 73 12.02 1.19 -9.40
C ALA A 73 11.41 2.09 -10.50
N PRO A 74 11.71 1.86 -11.79
CA PRO A 74 11.19 2.68 -12.89
C PRO A 74 9.69 2.48 -13.10
N THR A 75 9.17 1.32 -12.71
CA THR A 75 7.75 0.98 -12.72
C THR A 75 7.40 0.21 -11.46
N VAL A 76 6.11 0.05 -11.20
CA VAL A 76 5.65 -0.76 -10.06
C VAL A 76 5.87 -2.25 -10.30
N GLU A 77 5.77 -2.68 -11.54
CA GLU A 77 6.04 -4.04 -11.96
C GLU A 77 7.53 -4.38 -11.80
N ALA A 78 8.42 -3.38 -11.90
CA ALA A 78 9.86 -3.51 -11.66
C ALA A 78 10.26 -3.28 -10.19
N THR A 79 9.32 -3.06 -9.27
CA THR A 79 9.62 -2.92 -7.84
C THR A 79 10.07 -4.27 -7.27
N ASP A 80 11.16 -4.28 -6.50
CA ASP A 80 11.62 -5.48 -5.80
C ASP A 80 10.72 -5.77 -4.58
N TRP A 81 9.59 -6.41 -4.87
CA TRP A 81 8.61 -6.79 -3.85
C TRP A 81 9.16 -7.83 -2.87
N LEU A 82 10.11 -8.66 -3.29
CA LEU A 82 10.76 -9.63 -2.41
C LEU A 82 11.56 -8.88 -1.33
N GLN A 83 12.39 -7.92 -1.73
CA GLN A 83 13.12 -7.08 -0.78
C GLN A 83 12.18 -6.28 0.13
N ILE A 84 11.11 -5.69 -0.41
CA ILE A 84 10.12 -4.97 0.40
C ILE A 84 9.45 -5.89 1.43
N SER A 85 9.14 -7.14 1.06
CA SER A 85 8.53 -8.11 2.00
C SER A 85 9.47 -8.44 3.17
N ILE A 86 10.77 -8.60 2.90
CA ILE A 86 11.81 -8.83 3.92
C ILE A 86 11.94 -7.61 4.83
N LEU A 87 11.98 -6.41 4.27
CA LEU A 87 12.07 -5.17 5.05
C LEU A 87 10.83 -4.96 5.94
N TYR A 88 9.64 -5.31 5.48
CA TYR A 88 8.45 -5.29 6.32
C TYR A 88 8.47 -6.35 7.41
N ASP A 89 9.00 -7.56 7.17
CA ASP A 89 9.19 -8.56 8.23
C ASP A 89 10.12 -8.04 9.33
N MET A 90 11.26 -7.45 8.93
CA MET A 90 12.18 -6.78 9.86
C MET A 90 11.49 -5.64 10.62
N LEU A 91 10.74 -4.79 9.92
CA LEU A 91 10.03 -3.66 10.53
C LEU A 91 8.98 -4.14 11.53
N ASN A 92 8.28 -5.23 11.23
CA ASN A 92 7.28 -5.78 12.13
C ASN A 92 7.91 -6.36 13.42
N ARG A 93 9.15 -6.86 13.36
CA ARG A 93 9.90 -7.30 14.56
C ARG A 93 10.36 -6.13 15.42
N VAL A 94 10.77 -5.02 14.79
CA VAL A 94 11.34 -3.84 15.49
C VAL A 94 10.25 -2.90 16.01
N ALA A 95 9.18 -2.71 15.25
CA ALA A 95 8.10 -1.77 15.56
C ALA A 95 6.74 -2.34 15.13
N PRO A 96 6.25 -3.40 15.81
CA PRO A 96 5.00 -4.05 15.46
C PRO A 96 3.83 -3.09 15.62
N THR A 97 3.05 -2.91 14.55
CA THR A 97 1.78 -2.18 14.60
C THR A 97 0.79 -2.81 13.60
N PRO A 98 -0.53 -2.67 13.81
CA PRO A 98 -1.52 -3.19 12.87
C PRO A 98 -1.36 -2.67 11.43
N PHE A 99 -0.87 -1.43 11.27
CA PHE A 99 -0.58 -0.84 9.96
C PHE A 99 0.70 -1.38 9.32
N VAL A 100 1.71 -1.74 10.11
CA VAL A 100 2.91 -2.43 9.59
C VAL A 100 2.51 -3.81 9.06
N THR A 101 1.71 -4.58 9.81
CA THR A 101 1.16 -5.86 9.33
C THR A 101 0.29 -5.69 8.08
N LEU A 102 -0.54 -4.65 8.02
CA LEU A 102 -1.37 -4.35 6.84
C LEU A 102 -0.51 -4.11 5.59
N ASN A 103 0.57 -3.35 5.73
CA ASN A 103 1.49 -3.09 4.62
C ASN A 103 2.30 -4.34 4.23
N GLN A 104 2.74 -5.12 5.23
CA GLN A 104 3.41 -6.40 5.01
C GLN A 104 2.53 -7.34 4.19
N ALA A 105 1.22 -7.40 4.46
CA ALA A 105 0.28 -8.21 3.71
C ALA A 105 0.27 -7.86 2.21
N VAL A 106 0.36 -6.57 1.87
CA VAL A 106 0.48 -6.12 0.47
C VAL A 106 1.82 -6.55 -0.12
N ALA A 107 2.93 -6.32 0.58
CA ALA A 107 4.25 -6.70 0.10
C ALA A 107 4.37 -8.22 -0.17
N VAL A 108 3.86 -9.05 0.75
CA VAL A 108 3.83 -10.50 0.62
C VAL A 108 2.90 -10.94 -0.51
N ALA A 109 1.73 -10.30 -0.68
CA ALA A 109 0.85 -10.57 -1.81
C ALA A 109 1.57 -10.37 -3.15
N MET A 110 2.37 -9.31 -3.25
CA MET A 110 3.08 -8.97 -4.47
C MET A 110 4.32 -9.83 -4.72
N ALA A 111 5.01 -10.24 -3.67
CA ALA A 111 6.20 -11.09 -3.77
C ALA A 111 5.87 -12.57 -3.95
N HIS A 112 4.84 -13.06 -3.28
CA HIS A 112 4.59 -14.50 -3.10
C HIS A 112 3.17 -14.94 -3.47
N GLY A 113 2.30 -14.01 -3.84
CA GLY A 113 0.94 -14.30 -4.29
C GLY A 113 -0.14 -13.81 -3.33
N PRO A 114 -1.29 -13.37 -3.86
CA PRO A 114 -2.31 -12.65 -3.09
C PRO A 114 -2.96 -13.46 -1.96
N ASP A 115 -3.02 -14.79 -2.07
CA ASP A 115 -3.52 -15.67 -1.00
C ASP A 115 -2.70 -15.55 0.30
N LEU A 116 -1.38 -15.47 0.18
CA LEU A 116 -0.50 -15.31 1.35
C LEU A 116 -0.67 -13.93 1.99
N GLY A 117 -0.87 -12.89 1.19
CA GLY A 117 -1.23 -11.57 1.72
C GLY A 117 -2.58 -11.56 2.43
N LEU A 118 -3.59 -12.23 1.89
CA LEU A 118 -4.91 -12.36 2.53
C LEU A 118 -4.81 -13.07 3.88
N ALA A 119 -4.00 -14.13 3.98
CA ALA A 119 -3.78 -14.84 5.23
C ALA A 119 -3.21 -13.93 6.33
N LEU A 120 -2.30 -13.01 5.97
CA LEU A 120 -1.73 -12.02 6.91
C LEU A 120 -2.76 -10.99 7.40
N LEU A 121 -3.90 -10.83 6.73
CA LEU A 121 -4.97 -9.95 7.20
C LEU A 121 -5.85 -10.59 8.29
N HIS A 122 -5.81 -11.91 8.49
CA HIS A 122 -6.67 -12.58 9.47
C HIS A 122 -6.57 -12.00 10.90
N PRO A 123 -5.38 -11.73 11.46
CA PRO A 123 -5.28 -11.12 12.79
C PRO A 123 -5.91 -9.71 12.83
N LEU A 124 -5.76 -8.93 11.75
CA LEU A 124 -6.32 -7.58 11.66
C LEU A 124 -7.85 -7.57 11.56
N LEU A 125 -8.43 -8.65 11.03
CA LEU A 125 -9.87 -8.85 10.99
C LEU A 125 -10.47 -9.21 12.35
N ALA A 126 -9.65 -9.60 13.34
CA ALA A 126 -10.09 -9.79 14.72
C ALA A 126 -9.90 -8.53 15.57
N ASP A 127 -8.94 -7.67 15.23
CA ASP A 127 -8.63 -6.43 15.94
C ASP A 127 -9.79 -5.39 15.83
N PRO A 128 -10.43 -5.01 16.95
CA PRO A 128 -11.51 -4.01 16.95
C PRO A 128 -11.15 -2.67 16.31
N ALA A 129 -9.91 -2.20 16.45
CA ALA A 129 -9.46 -0.93 15.89
C ALA A 129 -9.35 -1.00 14.36
N MET A 130 -8.88 -2.14 13.84
CA MET A 130 -8.70 -2.34 12.41
C MET A 130 -9.96 -2.76 11.66
N ARG A 131 -10.86 -3.52 12.30
CA ARG A 131 -12.10 -4.01 11.69
C ARG A 131 -13.01 -2.92 11.13
N ARG A 132 -12.91 -1.69 11.64
CA ARG A 132 -13.67 -0.52 11.15
C ARG A 132 -12.81 0.45 10.35
N HIS A 133 -11.57 0.11 10.08
CA HIS A 133 -10.66 0.99 9.36
C HIS A 133 -10.79 0.80 7.85
N HIS A 134 -11.06 1.89 7.11
CA HIS A 134 -11.27 1.83 5.66
C HIS A 134 -10.09 1.18 4.91
N ARG A 135 -8.84 1.45 5.33
CA ARG A 135 -7.62 0.86 4.72
C ARG A 135 -7.59 -0.66 4.75
N LEU A 136 -8.05 -1.29 5.85
CA LEU A 136 -8.12 -2.76 5.91
C LEU A 136 -9.05 -3.30 4.82
N HIS A 137 -10.22 -2.67 4.67
CA HIS A 137 -11.17 -3.04 3.64
C HIS A 137 -10.66 -2.75 2.22
N ALA A 138 -9.96 -1.63 2.01
CA ALA A 138 -9.38 -1.31 0.72
C ALA A 138 -8.31 -2.33 0.29
N VAL A 139 -7.39 -2.69 1.20
CA VAL A 139 -6.37 -3.72 0.94
C VAL A 139 -7.01 -5.08 0.72
N ARG A 140 -7.96 -5.49 1.58
CA ARG A 140 -8.65 -6.78 1.41
C ARG A 140 -9.43 -6.85 0.10
N ALA A 141 -10.12 -5.78 -0.29
CA ALA A 141 -10.81 -5.70 -1.57
C ALA A 141 -9.85 -5.87 -2.75
N HIS A 142 -8.67 -5.25 -2.66
CA HIS A 142 -7.65 -5.40 -3.68
C HIS A 142 -7.19 -6.83 -3.85
N LEU A 143 -6.83 -7.48 -2.75
CA LEU A 143 -6.27 -8.83 -2.80
C LEU A 143 -7.33 -9.84 -3.25
N LEU A 144 -8.59 -9.65 -2.84
CA LEU A 144 -9.73 -10.43 -3.33
C LEU A 144 -9.93 -10.28 -4.85
N GLU A 145 -9.74 -9.07 -5.37
CA GLU A 145 -9.77 -8.86 -6.82
C GLU A 145 -8.61 -9.58 -7.53
N LEU A 146 -7.42 -9.63 -6.93
CA LEU A 146 -6.26 -10.32 -7.51
C LEU A 146 -6.42 -11.86 -7.53
N VAL A 147 -7.07 -12.45 -6.52
CA VAL A 147 -7.40 -13.89 -6.52
C VAL A 147 -8.61 -14.23 -7.41
N GLY A 148 -9.27 -13.24 -8.00
CA GLY A 148 -10.40 -13.45 -8.90
C GLY A 148 -11.76 -13.61 -8.19
N ASP A 149 -11.94 -13.03 -7.00
CA ASP A 149 -13.23 -12.95 -6.30
C ASP A 149 -13.81 -11.52 -6.39
N PRO A 150 -14.43 -11.14 -7.53
CA PRO A 150 -14.95 -9.79 -7.74
C PRO A 150 -16.13 -9.46 -6.82
N ALA A 151 -16.91 -10.45 -6.39
CA ALA A 151 -18.07 -10.26 -5.53
C ALA A 151 -17.64 -9.85 -4.11
N ALA A 152 -16.70 -10.59 -3.51
CA ALA A 152 -16.15 -10.24 -2.20
C ALA A 152 -15.33 -8.94 -2.26
N ALA A 153 -14.55 -8.75 -3.34
CA ALA A 153 -13.85 -7.50 -3.58
C ALA A 153 -14.80 -6.30 -3.60
N ALA A 154 -15.90 -6.38 -4.34
CA ALA A 154 -16.91 -5.33 -4.43
C ALA A 154 -17.54 -4.99 -3.06
N ALA A 155 -17.82 -6.00 -2.22
CA ALA A 155 -18.34 -5.77 -0.87
C ALA A 155 -17.36 -5.00 0.02
N HIS A 156 -16.06 -5.31 -0.08
CA HIS A 156 -15.03 -4.61 0.68
C HIS A 156 -14.72 -3.21 0.12
N TYR A 157 -14.72 -3.02 -1.20
CA TYR A 157 -14.61 -1.69 -1.80
C TYR A 157 -15.72 -0.75 -1.35
N ARG A 158 -16.97 -1.24 -1.35
CA ARG A 158 -18.13 -0.48 -0.86
C ARG A 158 -17.97 -0.09 0.60
N THR A 159 -17.50 -1.03 1.42
CA THR A 159 -17.27 -0.79 2.85
C THR A 159 -16.16 0.24 3.07
N ALA A 160 -15.05 0.12 2.36
CA ALA A 160 -13.95 1.09 2.41
C ALA A 160 -14.42 2.50 2.00
N ALA A 161 -15.20 2.62 0.91
CA ALA A 161 -15.72 3.90 0.42
C ALA A 161 -16.67 4.59 1.41
N ARG A 162 -17.40 3.81 2.22
CA ARG A 162 -18.28 4.33 3.28
C ARG A 162 -17.52 4.78 4.52
N LEU A 163 -16.36 4.20 4.81
CA LEU A 163 -15.60 4.41 6.04
C LEU A 163 -14.46 5.44 5.90
N THR A 164 -14.11 5.85 4.68
CA THR A 164 -13.11 6.92 4.48
C THR A 164 -13.77 8.29 4.56
N ASP A 165 -13.12 9.23 5.24
CA ASP A 165 -13.53 10.64 5.30
C ASP A 165 -12.94 11.47 4.14
N SER A 166 -12.12 10.87 3.28
CA SER A 166 -11.49 11.53 2.14
C SER A 166 -12.35 11.41 0.88
N LEU A 167 -12.89 12.53 0.40
CA LEU A 167 -13.70 12.56 -0.83
C LEU A 167 -12.95 11.99 -2.07
N PRO A 168 -11.67 12.34 -2.32
CA PRO A 168 -10.90 11.73 -3.41
C PRO A 168 -10.75 10.20 -3.25
N GLU A 169 -10.58 9.69 -2.02
CA GLU A 169 -10.54 8.25 -1.75
C GLU A 169 -11.86 7.57 -2.02
N GLN A 170 -12.96 8.17 -1.55
CA GLN A 170 -14.30 7.66 -1.78
C GLN A 170 -14.60 7.57 -3.27
N ARG A 171 -14.27 8.61 -4.06
CA ARG A 171 -14.41 8.60 -5.52
C ARG A 171 -13.59 7.47 -6.15
N TYR A 172 -12.33 7.33 -5.74
CA TYR A 172 -11.46 6.25 -6.23
C TYR A 172 -12.05 4.85 -5.97
N LEU A 173 -12.44 4.57 -4.72
CA LEU A 173 -12.99 3.28 -4.31
C LEU A 173 -14.32 2.96 -5.01
N ASN A 174 -15.17 3.97 -5.20
CA ASN A 174 -16.42 3.82 -5.94
C ASN A 174 -16.18 3.54 -7.44
N ARG A 175 -15.16 4.15 -8.06
CA ARG A 175 -14.75 3.80 -9.44
C ARG A 175 -14.25 2.35 -9.55
N ARG A 176 -13.51 1.86 -8.55
CA ARG A 176 -13.08 0.45 -8.51
C ARG A 176 -14.30 -0.48 -8.44
N LEU A 177 -15.24 -0.17 -7.55
CA LEU A 177 -16.50 -0.91 -7.43
C LEU A 177 -17.31 -0.92 -8.73
N ALA A 178 -17.47 0.23 -9.39
CA ALA A 178 -18.21 0.33 -10.64
C ALA A 178 -17.58 -0.51 -11.76
N ARG A 179 -16.25 -0.49 -11.87
CA ARG A 179 -15.50 -1.30 -12.84
C ARG A 179 -15.72 -2.79 -12.64
N LEU A 180 -15.64 -3.27 -11.39
CA LEU A 180 -15.87 -4.69 -11.09
C LEU A 180 -17.28 -5.14 -11.50
N ARG A 181 -18.29 -4.30 -11.25
CA ARG A 181 -19.68 -4.57 -11.65
C ARG A 181 -19.88 -4.59 -13.16
N GLN A 182 -19.17 -3.75 -13.90
CA GLN A 182 -19.23 -3.73 -15.36
C GLN A 182 -18.54 -4.96 -15.98
N GLN A 183 -17.46 -5.44 -15.37
CA GLN A 183 -16.75 -6.64 -15.83
C GLN A 183 -17.49 -7.94 -15.47
N HIS A 184 -18.34 -7.91 -14.44
CA HIS A 184 -19.10 -9.07 -13.97
C HIS A 184 -20.59 -8.69 -13.75
N PRO A 185 -21.34 -8.42 -14.83
CA PRO A 185 -22.75 -8.09 -14.74
C PRO A 185 -23.56 -9.36 -14.40
N GLY A 186 -23.75 -9.64 -13.09
CA GLY A 186 -24.69 -10.68 -12.63
C GLY A 186 -24.13 -11.80 -11.76
N SER A 187 -23.28 -11.50 -10.78
CA SER A 187 -23.11 -12.37 -9.59
C SER A 187 -24.10 -12.03 -8.50
#